data_AF-A0A1Y0I333-F1
#
_entry.id   AF-A0A1Y0I333-F1
#
_cell.length_a   1.000
_cell.length_b   1.000
_cell.length_c   1.000
_cell.angle_alpha   90.00
_cell.angle_beta   90.00
_cell.angle_gamma   90.00
#
_symmetry.space_group_name_H-M   'P 1'
#
loop_
_entity.id
_entity.type
_entity.pdbx_description
1 polymer ?
#
loop_
_entity_poly.entity_id
_entity_poly.type
_entity_poly.pdbx_seq_one_letter_code
_entity_poly.pdbx_strand_id
1 'polypeptide(L)'
;MTLMIRLSRLFKADMHAVLDQLEEPDVVLQQAIREMDEAIGQVERQVKARELEESQIRTRTRELQQQISQTDAELDLCFAAENEQLARTLLRRKLEAERLLRQLSLKQETLLLQIAEDHQQLESQRQRLSRLKQKADVFMTLQEPVDKFVSTSSLEQPVTEADIDIALLKAKDARKTKL
;
A
#
# COMPACT_ATOMS: atom_id res chain seq x y z
N MET A 1 -5.53 -13.67 -3.23
CA MET A 1 -5.74 -12.84 -2.02
C MET A 1 -5.73 -13.64 -0.69
N THR A 2 -4.99 -14.75 -0.54
CA THR A 2 -5.06 -15.55 0.72
C THR A 2 -3.75 -16.21 1.18
N LEU A 3 -2.72 -16.33 0.34
CA LEU A 3 -1.42 -16.89 0.76
C LEU A 3 -0.58 -15.86 1.53
N MET A 4 -0.48 -14.63 1.03
CA MET A 4 0.34 -13.56 1.62
C MET A 4 -0.10 -13.08 3.01
N ILE A 5 -1.41 -12.98 3.27
CA ILE A 5 -1.92 -12.59 4.60
C ILE A 5 -1.71 -13.72 5.62
N ARG A 6 -1.84 -14.98 5.19
CA ARG A 6 -1.55 -16.14 6.04
C ARG A 6 -0.06 -16.21 6.35
N LEU A 7 0.80 -16.06 5.35
CA LEU A 7 2.25 -16.08 5.53
C LEU A 7 2.71 -14.94 6.46
N SER A 8 2.22 -13.71 6.27
CA SER A 8 2.53 -12.60 7.18
C SER A 8 2.01 -12.77 8.61
N ARG A 9 0.94 -13.55 8.82
CA ARG A 9 0.42 -13.88 10.15
C ARG A 9 1.24 -15.01 10.79
N LEU A 10 1.74 -15.93 9.97
CA LEU A 10 2.67 -17.01 10.34
C LEU A 10 4.05 -16.46 10.75
N PHE A 11 4.58 -15.50 9.98
CA PHE A 11 5.79 -14.73 10.27
C PHE A 11 5.77 -14.02 11.63
N LYS A 12 4.58 -13.76 12.18
CA LYS A 12 4.40 -13.05 13.46
C LYS A 12 4.31 -14.00 14.67
N ALA A 13 4.13 -15.31 14.44
CA ALA A 13 3.84 -16.28 15.49
C ALA A 13 4.98 -17.28 15.72
N ASP A 14 5.59 -17.85 14.68
CA ASP A 14 6.76 -18.74 14.81
C ASP A 14 7.45 -18.93 13.45
N MET A 15 8.55 -18.22 13.22
CA MET A 15 9.31 -18.29 11.95
C MET A 15 10.20 -19.52 11.86
N HIS A 16 10.81 -19.96 12.97
CA HIS A 16 11.81 -21.04 12.93
C HIS A 16 11.18 -22.39 12.54
N ALA A 17 9.98 -22.71 13.06
CA ALA A 17 9.32 -24.00 12.81
C ALA A 17 8.74 -24.17 11.39
N VAL A 18 8.42 -23.06 10.70
CA VAL A 18 7.82 -23.10 9.35
C VAL A 18 8.91 -23.03 8.27
N LEU A 19 10.02 -22.35 8.55
CA LEU A 19 11.18 -22.30 7.66
C LEU A 19 11.91 -23.64 7.55
N ASP A 20 11.99 -24.42 8.63
CA ASP A 20 12.57 -25.78 8.60
C ASP A 20 11.81 -26.76 7.68
N GLN A 21 10.57 -26.42 7.28
CA GLN A 21 9.71 -27.24 6.40
C GLN A 21 9.67 -26.73 4.95
N LEU A 22 10.31 -25.61 4.64
CA LEU A 22 10.33 -25.01 3.30
C LEU A 22 11.74 -25.16 2.70
N GLU A 23 11.87 -25.93 1.63
CA GLU A 23 13.17 -26.23 1.00
C GLU A 23 13.88 -24.98 0.41
N GLU A 24 13.15 -23.88 0.11
CA GLU A 24 13.72 -22.62 -0.39
C GLU A 24 12.97 -21.36 0.11
N PRO A 25 13.20 -20.91 1.36
CA PRO A 25 12.43 -19.83 1.96
C PRO A 25 12.72 -18.44 1.37
N ASP A 26 13.92 -18.25 0.84
CA ASP A 26 14.41 -16.99 0.30
C ASP A 26 13.69 -16.63 -1.00
N VAL A 27 13.45 -17.63 -1.86
CA VAL A 27 12.76 -17.46 -3.14
C VAL A 27 11.31 -17.04 -2.91
N VAL A 28 10.63 -17.66 -1.94
CA VAL A 28 9.24 -17.32 -1.59
C VAL A 28 9.13 -15.91 -1.02
N LEU A 29 10.10 -15.49 -0.20
CA LEU A 29 10.12 -14.14 0.38
C LEU A 29 10.38 -13.07 -0.70
N GLN A 30 11.33 -13.31 -1.61
CA GLN A 30 11.60 -12.41 -2.73
C GLN A 30 10.39 -12.31 -3.67
N GLN A 31 9.72 -13.42 -3.96
CA GLN A 31 8.51 -13.42 -4.76
C GLN A 31 7.39 -12.61 -4.08
N ALA A 32 7.17 -12.81 -2.77
CA ALA A 32 6.18 -12.04 -2.01
C ALA A 32 6.47 -10.52 -2.03
N ILE A 33 7.74 -10.13 -1.93
CA ILE A 33 8.16 -8.72 -2.03
C ILE A 33 7.84 -8.16 -3.42
N ARG A 34 8.15 -8.91 -4.50
CA ARG A 34 7.85 -8.49 -5.88
C ARG A 34 6.36 -8.33 -6.12
N GLU A 35 5.55 -9.29 -5.69
CA GLU A 35 4.09 -9.21 -5.80
C GLU A 35 3.52 -8.00 -5.04
N MET A 36 4.09 -7.64 -3.88
CA MET A 36 3.70 -6.43 -3.15
C MET A 36 4.14 -5.14 -3.85
N ASP A 37 5.36 -5.08 -4.39
CA ASP A 37 5.84 -3.94 -5.17
C ASP A 37 4.97 -3.71 -6.42
N GLU A 38 4.55 -4.79 -7.10
CA GLU A 38 3.62 -4.74 -8.23
C GLU A 38 2.23 -4.25 -7.83
N ALA A 39 1.69 -4.76 -6.72
CA ALA A 39 0.39 -4.33 -6.21
C ALA A 39 0.39 -2.83 -5.84
N ILE A 40 1.45 -2.35 -5.17
CA ILE A 40 1.64 -0.93 -4.87
C ILE A 40 1.69 -0.13 -6.17
N GLY A 41 2.47 -0.58 -7.16
CA GLY A 41 2.56 0.08 -8.46
C GLY A 41 1.21 0.17 -9.20
N GLN A 42 0.33 -0.82 -9.05
CA GLN A 42 -1.03 -0.77 -9.60
C GLN A 42 -1.89 0.27 -8.88
N VAL A 43 -1.86 0.30 -7.54
CA VAL A 43 -2.61 1.29 -6.74
C VAL A 43 -2.13 2.70 -7.05
N GLU A 44 -0.81 2.93 -7.16
CA GLU A 44 -0.24 4.23 -7.54
C GLU A 44 -0.77 4.75 -8.88
N ARG A 45 -0.91 3.86 -9.88
CA ARG A 45 -1.48 4.24 -11.19
C ARG A 45 -2.96 4.59 -11.08
N GLN A 46 -3.71 3.87 -10.26
CA GLN A 46 -5.13 4.17 -10.02
C GLN A 46 -5.31 5.51 -9.33
N VAL A 47 -4.49 5.81 -8.31
CA VAL A 47 -4.48 7.10 -7.62
C VAL A 47 -4.18 8.23 -8.60
N LYS A 48 -3.14 8.10 -9.44
CA LYS A 48 -2.83 9.10 -10.47
C LYS A 48 -3.97 9.32 -11.46
N ALA A 49 -4.69 8.26 -11.84
CA ALA A 49 -5.85 8.38 -12.72
C ALA A 49 -6.99 9.14 -12.04
N ARG A 50 -7.24 8.88 -10.75
CA ARG A 50 -8.23 9.61 -9.93
C ARG A 50 -7.85 11.08 -9.75
N GLU A 51 -6.57 11.38 -9.50
CA GLU A 51 -6.07 12.76 -9.42
C GLU A 51 -6.27 13.52 -10.74
N LEU A 52 -6.09 12.86 -11.89
CA LEU A 52 -6.39 13.46 -13.18
C LEU A 52 -7.88 13.76 -13.32
N GLU A 53 -8.76 12.81 -12.94
CA GLU A 53 -10.21 13.01 -12.94
C GLU A 53 -10.63 14.18 -12.02
N GLU A 54 -10.04 14.27 -10.82
CA GLU A 54 -10.24 15.40 -9.89
C GLU A 54 -9.92 16.72 -10.59
N SER A 55 -8.76 16.79 -11.25
CA SER A 55 -8.30 18.00 -11.91
C SER A 55 -9.26 18.44 -13.03
N GLN A 56 -9.82 17.49 -13.79
CA GLN A 56 -10.79 17.76 -14.85
C GLN A 56 -12.14 18.23 -14.29
N ILE A 57 -12.62 17.60 -13.22
CA ILE A 57 -13.83 18.04 -12.52
C ILE A 57 -13.62 19.45 -11.97
N ARG A 58 -12.46 19.73 -11.37
CA ARG A 58 -12.11 21.04 -10.82
C ARG A 58 -12.08 22.13 -11.89
N THR A 59 -11.48 21.86 -13.06
CA THR A 59 -11.51 22.82 -14.17
C THR A 59 -12.93 23.06 -14.64
N ARG A 60 -13.75 22.02 -14.76
CA ARG A 60 -15.14 22.15 -15.19
C ARG A 60 -16.00 22.92 -14.19
N THR A 61 -15.81 22.69 -12.90
CA THR A 61 -16.48 23.45 -11.83
C THR A 61 -16.12 24.93 -11.92
N ARG A 62 -14.86 25.26 -12.19
CA ARG A 62 -14.40 26.65 -12.35
C ARG A 62 -15.02 27.33 -13.57
N GLU A 63 -15.11 26.63 -14.70
CA GLU A 63 -15.80 27.13 -15.89
C GLU A 63 -17.28 27.43 -15.62
N LEU A 64 -17.97 26.53 -14.93
CA LEU A 64 -19.38 26.73 -14.55
C LEU A 64 -19.55 27.91 -13.60
N GLN A 65 -18.66 28.09 -12.63
CA GLN A 65 -18.64 29.26 -11.75
C GLN A 65 -18.50 30.57 -12.53
N GLN A 66 -17.61 30.59 -13.52
CA GLN A 66 -17.43 31.75 -14.39
C GLN A 66 -18.66 32.00 -15.28
N GLN A 67 -19.31 30.96 -15.79
CA GLN A 67 -20.55 31.12 -16.56
C GLN A 67 -21.69 31.67 -15.71
N ILE A 68 -21.79 31.23 -14.45
CA ILE A 68 -22.78 31.74 -13.50
C ILE A 68 -22.53 33.22 -13.22
N SER A 69 -21.28 33.62 -12.96
CA SER A 69 -20.96 35.03 -12.70
C SER A 69 -21.17 35.93 -13.92
N GLN A 70 -20.92 35.43 -15.13
CA GLN A 70 -21.27 36.14 -16.38
C GLN A 70 -22.78 36.29 -16.53
N THR A 71 -23.54 35.23 -16.28
CA THR A 71 -25.00 35.26 -16.33
C THR A 71 -25.56 36.23 -15.30
N ASP A 72 -24.93 36.35 -14.13
CA ASP A 72 -25.31 37.33 -13.11
C ASP A 72 -25.11 38.78 -13.56
N ALA A 73 -23.97 39.08 -14.18
CA ALA A 73 -23.75 40.41 -14.76
C ALA A 73 -24.76 40.73 -15.89
N GLU A 74 -25.10 39.74 -16.72
CA GLU A 74 -26.13 39.89 -17.77
C GLU A 74 -27.53 40.08 -17.18
N LEU A 75 -27.84 39.39 -16.07
CA LEU A 75 -29.11 39.55 -15.34
C LEU A 75 -29.25 40.96 -14.77
N ASP A 76 -28.19 41.53 -14.19
CA ASP A 76 -28.20 42.90 -13.67
C ASP A 76 -28.56 43.92 -14.78
N LEU A 77 -28.01 43.72 -15.99
CA LEU A 77 -28.35 44.53 -17.16
C LEU A 77 -29.79 44.31 -17.63
N CYS A 78 -30.29 43.07 -17.61
CA CYS A 78 -31.68 42.76 -17.98
C CYS A 78 -32.69 43.37 -17.01
N PHE A 79 -32.38 43.40 -15.71
CA PHE A 79 -33.20 44.07 -14.71
C PHE A 79 -33.19 45.59 -14.89
N ALA A 80 -32.04 46.19 -15.20
CA ALA A 80 -31.96 47.62 -15.51
C ALA A 80 -32.74 48.00 -16.79
N ALA A 81 -32.87 47.07 -17.74
CA ALA A 81 -33.62 47.24 -18.97
C ALA A 81 -35.11 46.80 -18.88
N GLU A 82 -35.59 46.42 -17.69
CA GLU A 82 -36.96 45.93 -17.41
C GLU A 82 -37.43 44.76 -18.30
N ASN A 83 -36.49 43.99 -18.88
CA ASN A 83 -36.83 42.87 -19.74
C ASN A 83 -37.00 41.57 -18.94
N GLU A 84 -38.17 41.43 -18.30
CA GLU A 84 -38.48 40.26 -17.46
C GLU A 84 -38.43 38.93 -18.20
N GLN A 85 -38.80 38.89 -19.48
CA GLN A 85 -38.83 37.63 -20.24
C GLN A 85 -37.42 37.08 -20.42
N LEU A 86 -36.46 37.94 -20.78
CA LEU A 86 -35.05 37.58 -20.91
C LEU A 86 -34.43 37.27 -19.54
N ALA A 87 -34.78 38.04 -18.50
CA ALA A 87 -34.30 37.77 -17.14
C ALA A 87 -34.74 36.39 -16.64
N ARG A 88 -36.00 35.96 -16.91
CA ARG A 88 -36.49 34.63 -16.52
C ARG A 88 -35.75 33.49 -17.21
N THR A 89 -35.37 33.64 -18.48
CA THR A 89 -34.63 32.60 -19.21
C THR A 89 -33.18 32.49 -18.71
N LEU A 90 -32.52 33.62 -18.48
CA LEU A 90 -31.18 33.67 -17.89
C LEU A 90 -31.17 33.11 -16.46
N LEU A 91 -32.17 33.45 -15.64
CA LEU A 91 -32.31 32.92 -14.28
C LEU A 91 -32.52 31.40 -14.28
N ARG A 92 -33.32 30.88 -15.21
CA ARG A 92 -33.49 29.43 -15.38
C ARG A 92 -32.16 28.75 -15.71
N ARG A 93 -31.41 29.29 -16.67
CA ARG A 93 -30.08 28.79 -17.06
C ARG A 93 -29.10 28.84 -15.89
N LYS A 94 -29.11 29.93 -15.11
CA LYS A 94 -28.30 30.06 -13.89
C LYS A 94 -28.62 28.97 -12.87
N LEU A 95 -29.90 28.77 -12.55
CA LEU A 95 -30.32 27.76 -11.58
C LEU A 95 -29.96 26.34 -12.04
N GLU A 96 -30.05 26.04 -13.33
CA GLU A 96 -29.60 24.77 -13.91
C GLU A 96 -28.07 24.60 -13.75
N ALA A 97 -27.28 25.64 -14.06
CA ALA A 97 -25.83 25.63 -13.88
C ALA A 97 -25.41 25.48 -12.41
N GLU A 98 -26.09 26.16 -11.48
CA GLU A 98 -25.84 26.04 -10.04
C GLU A 98 -26.18 24.65 -9.48
N ARG A 99 -27.22 24.01 -10.00
CA ARG A 99 -27.56 22.63 -9.63
C ARG A 99 -26.48 21.67 -10.10
N LEU A 100 -26.02 21.81 -11.34
CA LEU A 100 -24.93 21.01 -11.88
C LEU A 100 -23.62 21.23 -11.09
N LEU A 101 -23.31 22.48 -10.78
CA LEU A 101 -22.16 22.85 -9.96
C LEU A 101 -22.21 22.18 -8.59
N ARG A 102 -23.35 22.22 -7.91
CA ARG A 102 -23.54 21.52 -6.62
C ARG A 102 -23.26 20.03 -6.73
N GLN A 103 -23.80 19.38 -7.77
CA GLN A 103 -23.55 17.95 -7.99
C GLN A 103 -22.07 17.64 -8.25
N LEU A 104 -21.39 18.48 -9.05
CA LEU A 104 -19.96 18.30 -9.32
C LEU A 104 -19.10 18.58 -8.08
N SER A 105 -19.45 19.58 -7.27
CA SER A 105 -18.73 19.86 -6.01
C SER A 105 -18.82 18.70 -5.01
N LEU A 106 -20.01 18.10 -4.85
CA LEU A 106 -20.17 16.93 -3.98
C LEU A 106 -19.35 15.73 -4.50
N LYS A 107 -19.37 15.48 -5.81
CA LYS A 107 -18.54 14.44 -6.42
C LYS A 107 -17.06 14.69 -6.19
N GLN A 108 -16.60 15.93 -6.39
CA GLN A 108 -15.22 16.34 -6.17
C GLN A 108 -14.79 16.09 -4.71
N GLU A 109 -15.62 16.48 -3.74
CA GLU A 109 -15.36 16.23 -2.33
C GLU A 109 -15.22 14.73 -2.02
N THR A 110 -16.14 13.91 -2.52
CA THR A 110 -16.06 12.44 -2.31
C THR A 110 -14.81 11.84 -2.94
N LEU A 111 -14.41 12.34 -4.11
CA LEU A 111 -13.24 11.84 -4.83
C LEU A 111 -11.94 12.26 -4.16
N LEU A 112 -11.87 13.47 -3.60
CA LEU A 112 -10.76 13.93 -2.78
C LEU A 112 -10.58 13.10 -1.51
N LEU A 113 -11.68 12.75 -0.84
CA LEU A 113 -11.63 11.86 0.34
C LEU A 113 -11.08 10.48 -0.04
N GLN A 114 -11.55 9.90 -1.15
CA GLN A 114 -11.06 8.62 -1.65
C GLN A 114 -9.57 8.66 -1.99
N ILE A 115 -9.11 9.71 -2.69
CA ILE A 115 -7.69 9.89 -3.00
C ILE A 115 -6.85 9.97 -1.71
N ALA A 116 -7.33 10.69 -0.70
CA ALA A 116 -6.63 10.79 0.58
C ALA A 116 -6.56 9.44 1.31
N GLU A 117 -7.65 8.67 1.33
CA GLU A 117 -7.68 7.31 1.89
C GLU A 117 -6.73 6.37 1.15
N ASP A 118 -6.72 6.39 -0.18
CA ASP A 118 -5.82 5.57 -0.99
C ASP A 118 -4.36 5.90 -0.71
N HIS A 119 -4.00 7.19 -0.62
CA HIS A 119 -2.64 7.63 -0.29
C HIS A 119 -2.21 7.12 1.09
N GLN A 120 -3.07 7.21 2.11
CA GLN A 120 -2.78 6.66 3.44
C GLN A 120 -2.57 5.14 3.41
N GLN A 121 -3.41 4.43 2.67
CA GLN A 121 -3.26 2.98 2.50
C GLN A 121 -1.94 2.64 1.81
N LEU A 122 -1.58 3.39 0.77
CA LEU A 122 -0.35 3.21 -0.02
C LEU A 122 0.90 3.47 0.84
N GLU A 123 0.89 4.52 1.66
CA GLU A 123 1.96 4.78 2.64
C GLU A 123 2.10 3.62 3.63
N SER A 124 0.98 3.13 4.18
CA SER A 124 1.01 1.99 5.10
C SER A 124 1.56 0.71 4.46
N GLN A 125 1.22 0.47 3.18
CA GLN A 125 1.72 -0.67 2.40
C GLN A 125 3.21 -0.53 2.11
N ARG A 126 3.69 0.67 1.73
CA ARG A 126 5.12 0.96 1.54
C ARG A 126 5.91 0.76 2.83
N GLN A 127 5.40 1.22 3.98
CA GLN A 127 6.04 0.99 5.27
C GLN A 127 6.08 -0.50 5.67
N ARG A 128 5.02 -1.25 5.36
CA ARG A 128 5.00 -2.70 5.60
C ARG A 128 6.03 -3.41 4.72
N LEU A 129 6.14 -3.00 3.46
CA LEU A 129 7.09 -3.55 2.51
C LEU A 129 8.53 -3.21 2.90
N SER A 130 8.82 -1.99 3.35
CA SER A 130 10.16 -1.63 3.82
C SER A 130 10.58 -2.45 5.04
N ARG A 131 9.66 -2.68 5.99
CA ARG A 131 9.89 -3.58 7.12
C ARG A 131 10.13 -5.03 6.69
N LEU A 132 9.43 -5.51 5.67
CA LEU A 132 9.65 -6.85 5.12
C LEU A 132 11.01 -6.96 4.43
N LYS A 133 11.40 -5.96 3.63
CA LYS A 133 12.74 -5.87 3.00
C LYS A 133 13.85 -5.86 4.04
N GLN A 134 13.77 -4.99 5.05
CA GLN A 134 14.75 -4.93 6.14
C GLN A 134 14.89 -6.26 6.89
N LYS A 135 13.77 -6.93 7.17
CA LYS A 135 13.80 -8.26 7.80
C LYS A 135 14.45 -9.28 6.87
N ALA A 136 14.06 -9.32 5.60
CA ALA A 136 14.65 -10.20 4.59
C ALA A 136 16.16 -10.01 4.50
N ASP A 137 16.64 -8.76 4.47
CA ASP A 137 18.07 -8.44 4.39
C ASP A 137 18.84 -8.98 5.61
N VAL A 138 18.31 -8.79 6.82
CA VAL A 138 18.92 -9.33 8.05
C VAL A 138 19.00 -10.87 7.99
N PHE A 139 17.95 -11.53 7.51
CA PHE A 139 17.95 -12.99 7.32
C PHE A 139 18.98 -13.43 6.28
N MET A 140 19.04 -12.77 5.12
CA MET A 140 20.03 -13.07 4.06
C MET A 140 21.47 -12.89 4.58
N THR A 141 21.75 -11.85 5.37
CA THR A 141 23.09 -11.62 5.96
C THR A 141 23.48 -12.65 7.02
N LEU A 142 22.51 -13.25 7.71
CA LEU A 142 22.74 -14.35 8.67
C LEU A 142 22.95 -15.70 7.97
N GLN A 143 22.53 -15.81 6.71
CA GLN A 143 22.63 -17.01 5.89
C GLN A 143 23.91 -17.09 5.05
N GLU A 144 24.78 -16.06 5.06
CA GLU A 144 26.08 -16.16 4.38
C GLU A 144 26.92 -17.29 5.00
N PRO A 145 27.21 -18.37 4.25
CA PRO A 145 28.13 -19.39 4.72
C PRO A 145 29.56 -18.84 4.66
N VAL A 146 30.31 -19.11 5.72
CA VAL A 146 31.77 -18.94 5.76
C VAL A 146 32.40 -19.90 4.74
N ASP A 147 32.47 -19.50 3.47
CA ASP A 147 33.21 -20.23 2.44
C ASP A 147 34.44 -19.44 1.98
N LYS A 148 35.46 -19.49 2.85
CA LYS A 148 36.85 -19.51 2.41
C LYS A 148 37.55 -20.67 3.12
N PHE A 149 37.41 -21.89 2.58
CA PHE A 149 38.56 -22.76 2.34
C PHE A 149 38.12 -23.94 1.46
N VAL A 150 38.52 -23.89 0.20
CA VAL A 150 38.59 -25.10 -0.62
C VAL A 150 39.71 -25.96 -0.06
N SER A 151 39.36 -27.12 0.49
CA SER A 151 40.22 -28.32 0.44
C SER A 151 39.38 -29.57 0.63
N THR A 152 39.23 -30.28 -0.47
CA THR A 152 38.88 -31.70 -0.58
C THR A 152 39.43 -32.55 0.57
N SER A 153 38.55 -33.22 1.34
CA SER A 153 38.63 -34.65 1.70
C SER A 153 37.86 -34.99 3.00
N SER A 154 37.11 -36.09 2.94
CA SER A 154 36.88 -37.04 4.04
C SER A 154 35.68 -36.86 4.98
N LEU A 155 34.95 -37.98 5.10
CA LEU A 155 33.77 -38.32 5.90
C LEU A 155 34.01 -38.29 7.43
N GLU A 156 34.51 -37.21 8.00
CA GLU A 156 34.61 -37.10 9.46
C GLU A 156 34.26 -35.67 9.89
N GLN A 157 33.01 -35.43 10.31
CA GLN A 157 32.68 -34.23 11.07
C GLN A 157 33.29 -34.36 12.47
N PRO A 158 34.27 -33.53 12.86
CA PRO A 158 34.77 -33.53 14.22
C PRO A 158 33.67 -33.00 15.15
N VAL A 159 33.33 -33.79 16.17
CA VAL A 159 32.40 -33.38 17.24
C VAL A 159 32.95 -32.10 17.88
N THR A 160 32.16 -31.03 17.84
CA THR A 160 32.58 -29.73 18.40
C THR A 160 32.38 -29.73 19.92
N GLU A 161 33.13 -28.90 20.66
CA GLU A 161 32.93 -28.75 22.13
C GLU A 161 31.49 -28.35 22.48
N ALA A 162 30.82 -27.60 21.60
CA ALA A 162 29.40 -27.27 21.74
C ALA A 162 28.48 -28.51 21.69
N ASP A 163 28.78 -29.48 20.83
CA ASP A 163 28.04 -30.76 20.75
C ASP A 163 28.25 -31.60 22.02
N ILE A 164 29.46 -31.56 22.59
CA ILE A 164 29.81 -32.23 23.85
C ILE A 164 29.04 -31.60 25.01
N ASP A 165 28.96 -30.27 25.07
CA ASP A 165 28.24 -29.55 26.13
C ASP A 165 26.74 -29.82 26.07
N ILE A 166 26.15 -29.85 24.87
CA ILE A 166 24.73 -30.19 24.66
C ILE A 166 24.48 -31.65 25.09
N ALA A 167 25.37 -32.58 24.75
CA ALA A 167 25.26 -33.97 25.16
C ALA A 167 25.40 -34.15 26.68
N LEU A 168 26.29 -33.38 27.33
CA LEU A 168 26.53 -33.44 28.77
C LEU A 168 25.35 -32.89 29.58
N LEU A 169 24.71 -31.81 29.11
CA LEU A 169 23.47 -31.29 29.69
C LEU A 169 22.34 -32.32 29.61
N LYS A 170 22.12 -32.92 28.43
CA LYS A 170 21.11 -33.97 28.24
C LYS A 170 21.35 -35.18 29.14
N ALA A 171 22.60 -35.61 29.32
CA ALA A 171 22.95 -36.73 30.19
C ALA A 171 22.74 -36.42 31.69
N LYS A 172 22.97 -35.18 32.12
CA LYS A 172 22.70 -34.75 33.50
C LYS A 172 21.22 -34.73 33.82
N ASP A 173 20.39 -34.23 32.91
CA ASP A 173 18.94 -34.15 33.12
C ASP A 173 18.29 -35.53 33.10
N ALA A 174 18.74 -36.44 32.25
CA ALA A 174 18.29 -37.84 32.22
C ALA A 174 18.63 -38.63 33.50
N ARG A 175 19.66 -38.23 34.25
CA ARG A 175 20.02 -38.84 35.54
C ARG A 175 19.31 -38.20 36.73
N LYS A 176 19.00 -36.91 36.67
CA LYS A 176 18.17 -36.24 37.69
C LYS A 176 16.70 -36.68 37.65
N THR A 177 16.22 -37.13 36.50
CA THR A 177 14.84 -37.64 36.32
C THR A 177 14.68 -39.12 36.67
N LYS A 178 15.75 -39.80 37.07
CA LYS A 178 15.76 -41.22 37.48
C LYS A 178 16.07 -41.44 38.97
N LEU A 179 16.08 -40.38 39.77
CA LEU A 179 16.09 -40.39 41.24
C LEU A 179 14.78 -39.78 41.74
#